data_AF-X1EPK4-F1
#
_entry.id   AF-X1EPK4-F1
#
_cell.length_a   1.000
_cell.length_b   1.000
_cell.length_c   1.000
_cell.angle_alpha   90.00
_cell.angle_beta   90.00
_cell.angle_gamma   90.00
#
_symmetry.space_group_name_H-M   'P 1'
#
loop_
_entity.id
_entity.type
_entity.pdbx_description
1 polymer ?
#
loop_
_entity_poly.entity_id
_entity_poly.type
_entity_poly.pdbx_seq_one_letter_code
_entity_poly.pdbx_strand_id
1 'polypeptide(L)'
;MLDILIKNGEIYDGLGGLPYKKNIGIKDNRIEIITSKKPPAHKVIDAVGLAISPGFIDIHSHTDFTIRDNPKAVSKVMQGITTEVVGMCGFSPA
;
A
#
# COMPACT_ATOMS: atom_id res chain seq x y z
N MET A 1 21.40 3.75 2.23
CA MET A 1 20.52 3.44 3.38
C MET A 1 19.08 3.49 2.88
N LEU A 2 18.20 2.59 3.33
CA LEU A 2 16.79 2.60 2.94
C LEU A 2 15.95 3.47 3.88
N ASP A 3 14.80 3.93 3.44
CA ASP A 3 13.86 4.67 4.28
C ASP A 3 13.04 3.72 5.13
N ILE A 4 12.49 2.67 4.52
CA ILE A 4 11.68 1.65 5.20
C ILE A 4 12.14 0.25 4.75
N LEU A 5 12.26 -0.68 5.70
CA LEU A 5 12.34 -2.12 5.42
C LEU A 5 11.12 -2.82 6.04
N ILE A 6 10.33 -3.50 5.21
CA ILE A 6 9.27 -4.41 5.66
C ILE A 6 9.84 -5.83 5.59
N LYS A 7 9.89 -6.55 6.72
CA LYS A 7 10.55 -7.86 6.81
C LYS A 7 9.64 -8.97 7.32
N ASN A 8 10.04 -10.22 7.05
CA ASN A 8 9.46 -11.46 7.58
C ASN A 8 7.96 -11.74 7.23
N GLY A 9 7.32 -10.95 6.37
CA GLY A 9 5.97 -11.22 5.88
C GLY A 9 5.94 -12.13 4.65
N GLU A 10 4.73 -12.53 4.27
CA GLU A 10 4.48 -13.26 3.02
C GLU A 10 4.01 -12.28 1.95
N ILE A 11 4.74 -12.20 0.84
CA ILE A 11 4.45 -11.26 -0.24
C ILE A 11 3.43 -11.88 -1.20
N TYR A 12 2.33 -11.18 -1.37
CA TYR A 12 1.34 -11.37 -2.43
C TYR A 12 1.50 -10.21 -3.42
N ASP A 13 2.17 -10.43 -4.53
CA ASP A 13 2.58 -9.36 -5.46
C ASP A 13 1.48 -8.85 -6.40
N GLY A 14 0.28 -9.44 -6.33
CA GLY A 14 -0.86 -9.08 -7.17
C GLY A 14 -0.88 -9.74 -8.54
N LEU A 15 0.09 -10.60 -8.88
CA LEU A 15 0.13 -11.34 -10.14
C LEU A 15 -0.71 -12.64 -10.14
N GLY A 16 -1.36 -12.96 -9.01
CA GLY A 16 -2.22 -14.14 -8.85
C GLY A 16 -1.48 -15.46 -8.57
N GLY A 17 -0.16 -15.43 -8.39
CA GLY A 17 0.64 -16.59 -8.02
C GLY A 17 0.59 -16.94 -6.52
N LEU A 18 1.31 -18.00 -6.15
CA LEU A 18 1.53 -18.36 -4.74
C LEU A 18 2.38 -17.29 -4.03
N PRO A 19 2.12 -17.02 -2.73
CA PRO A 19 2.90 -16.06 -1.97
C PRO A 19 4.33 -16.56 -1.72
N TYR A 20 5.25 -15.63 -1.48
CA TYR A 20 6.65 -15.96 -1.18
C TYR A 20 7.26 -15.09 -0.08
N LYS A 21 8.26 -15.62 0.63
CA LYS A 21 8.93 -14.91 1.74
C LYS A 21 10.16 -14.15 1.25
N LYS A 22 10.05 -12.82 1.24
CA LYS A 22 11.16 -11.87 1.06
C LYS A 22 10.89 -10.61 1.88
N ASN A 23 11.86 -9.71 1.93
CA ASN A 23 11.73 -8.38 2.54
C ASN A 23 11.62 -7.33 1.43
N ILE A 24 10.88 -6.25 1.69
CA ILE A 24 10.72 -5.12 0.77
C ILE A 24 11.45 -3.91 1.35
N GLY A 25 12.40 -3.37 0.60
CA GLY A 25 13.08 -2.12 0.88
C GLY A 25 12.47 -0.98 0.07
N ILE A 26 12.17 0.12 0.75
CA ILE A 26 11.59 1.34 0.18
C ILE A 26 12.61 2.46 0.30
N LYS A 27 12.80 3.22 -0.79
CA LYS A 27 13.64 4.41 -0.84
C LYS A 27 13.00 5.43 -1.78
N ASP A 28 13.00 6.71 -1.40
CA ASP A 28 12.52 7.82 -2.25
C ASP A 28 11.10 7.56 -2.82
N ASN A 29 10.20 7.07 -1.96
CA ASN A 29 8.81 6.69 -2.27
C ASN A 29 8.63 5.57 -3.30
N ARG A 30 9.66 4.76 -3.55
CA ARG A 30 9.61 3.61 -4.46
C ARG A 30 10.04 2.33 -3.76
N ILE A 31 9.53 1.20 -4.25
CA ILE A 31 10.09 -0.11 -3.92
C ILE A 31 11.47 -0.18 -4.60
N GLU A 32 12.52 -0.06 -3.82
CA GLU A 32 13.91 -0.06 -4.28
C GLU A 32 14.42 -1.48 -4.48
N ILE A 33 14.06 -2.39 -3.58
CA ILE A 33 14.58 -3.77 -3.58
C ILE A 33 13.61 -4.76 -2.94
N ILE A 34 13.53 -5.95 -3.54
CA ILE A 34 12.89 -7.14 -2.94
C ILE A 34 13.97 -8.20 -2.74
N THR A 35 14.25 -8.58 -1.49
CA THR A 35 15.44 -9.37 -1.16
C THR A 35 15.24 -10.28 0.05
N SER A 36 15.96 -11.40 0.10
CA SER A 36 16.02 -12.26 1.30
C SER A 36 16.90 -11.67 2.41
N LYS A 37 17.74 -10.67 2.09
CA LYS A 37 18.60 -9.97 3.07
C LYS A 37 17.82 -8.94 3.87
N LYS A 38 18.38 -8.48 4.99
CA LYS A 38 17.81 -7.44 5.87
C LYS A 38 18.73 -6.21 5.89
N PRO A 39 18.79 -5.43 4.79
CA PRO A 39 19.62 -4.24 4.71
C PRO A 39 19.20 -3.19 5.75
N PRO A 40 20.12 -2.32 6.22
CA PRO A 40 19.78 -1.27 7.18
C PRO A 40 18.81 -0.25 6.57
N ALA A 41 17.84 0.18 7.38
CA ALA A 41 16.82 1.18 7.03
C ALA A 41 16.56 2.14 8.19
N HIS A 42 16.09 3.36 7.89
CA HIS A 42 15.68 4.33 8.91
C HIS A 42 14.49 3.82 9.74
N LYS A 43 13.56 3.11 9.10
CA LYS A 43 12.42 2.46 9.74
C LYS A 43 12.36 0.98 9.38
N VAL A 44 12.08 0.12 10.36
CA VAL A 44 11.88 -1.32 10.14
C VAL A 44 10.49 -1.72 10.63
N ILE A 45 9.75 -2.42 9.78
CA ILE A 45 8.42 -2.97 10.05
C ILE A 45 8.55 -4.50 10.04
N ASP A 46 8.16 -5.15 11.14
CA ASP A 46 8.14 -6.60 11.24
C ASP A 46 6.74 -7.15 10.93
N ALA A 47 6.62 -7.91 9.85
CA ALA A 47 5.35 -8.41 9.32
C ALA A 47 5.20 -9.93 9.50
N VAL A 48 5.81 -10.51 10.54
CA VAL A 48 5.67 -11.94 10.87
C VAL A 48 4.19 -12.32 10.97
N GLY A 49 3.80 -13.38 10.24
CA GLY A 49 2.43 -13.89 10.24
C GLY A 49 1.43 -13.00 9.50
N LEU A 50 1.91 -11.95 8.82
CA LEU A 50 1.08 -11.02 8.06
C LEU A 50 1.38 -11.13 6.56
N ALA A 51 0.38 -10.78 5.76
CA ALA A 51 0.51 -10.60 4.33
C ALA A 51 1.08 -9.20 4.01
N ILE A 52 1.93 -9.13 3.00
CA ILE A 52 2.39 -7.90 2.37
C ILE A 52 1.83 -7.91 0.94
N SER A 53 1.03 -6.90 0.60
CA SER A 53 0.44 -6.74 -0.72
C SER A 53 0.70 -5.35 -1.29
N PRO A 54 0.49 -5.13 -2.60
CA PRO A 54 0.19 -3.80 -3.09
C PRO A 54 -0.97 -3.18 -2.29
N GLY A 55 -0.94 -1.85 -2.17
CA GLY A 55 -2.09 -1.12 -1.65
C GLY A 55 -3.30 -1.33 -2.56
N PHE A 56 -4.50 -1.40 -1.98
CA PHE A 56 -5.69 -1.69 -2.77
C PHE A 56 -6.10 -0.47 -3.60
N ILE A 57 -6.67 -0.76 -4.77
CA ILE A 57 -7.22 0.23 -5.70
C ILE A 57 -8.74 0.10 -5.66
N ASP A 58 -9.41 1.12 -5.14
CA ASP A 58 -10.87 1.20 -5.16
C ASP A 58 -11.31 1.82 -6.48
N ILE A 59 -11.86 1.00 -7.37
CA ILE A 59 -12.27 1.41 -8.72
C ILE A 59 -13.62 2.12 -8.74
N HIS A 60 -14.32 2.21 -7.60
CA HIS A 60 -15.66 2.78 -7.55
C HIS A 60 -15.89 3.56 -6.25
N SER A 61 -15.53 4.85 -6.28
CA SER A 61 -15.63 5.71 -5.11
C SER A 61 -16.36 7.03 -5.39
N HIS A 62 -16.90 7.60 -4.30
CA HIS A 62 -17.51 8.92 -4.24
C HIS A 62 -16.79 9.84 -3.24
N THR A 63 -15.51 9.55 -2.95
CA THR A 63 -14.68 10.35 -2.05
C THR A 63 -14.48 11.78 -2.55
N ASP A 64 -14.67 12.06 -3.84
CA ASP A 64 -14.68 13.40 -4.44
C ASP A 64 -15.63 14.39 -3.74
N PHE A 65 -16.73 13.91 -3.14
CA PHE A 65 -17.64 14.77 -2.36
C PHE A 65 -17.23 14.99 -0.91
N THR A 66 -16.34 14.15 -0.36
CA THR A 66 -16.05 14.12 1.09
C THR A 66 -14.58 14.40 1.42
N ILE A 67 -13.66 14.29 0.46
CA ILE A 67 -12.22 14.41 0.70
C ILE A 67 -11.82 15.79 1.20
N ARG A 68 -12.54 16.84 0.83
CA ARG A 68 -12.28 18.20 1.33
C ARG A 68 -12.58 18.31 2.82
N ASP A 69 -13.65 17.67 3.28
CA ASP A 69 -14.09 17.72 4.68
C ASP A 69 -13.38 16.64 5.52
N ASN A 70 -12.92 15.56 4.90
CA ASN A 70 -12.12 14.49 5.50
C ASN A 70 -10.84 14.20 4.71
N PRO A 71 -9.83 15.10 4.74
CA PRO A 71 -8.63 15.01 3.91
C PRO A 71 -7.71 13.84 4.23
N LYS A 72 -7.94 13.15 5.36
CA LYS A 72 -7.17 11.96 5.74
C LYS A 72 -7.74 10.67 5.17
N ALA A 73 -8.95 10.70 4.59
CA ALA A 73 -9.64 9.54 4.04
C ALA A 73 -9.58 8.30 4.97
N VAL A 74 -9.75 8.50 6.29
CA VAL A 74 -9.42 7.49 7.31
C VAL A 74 -10.14 6.16 7.06
N SER A 75 -11.41 6.22 6.62
CA SER A 75 -12.20 5.03 6.28
C SER A 75 -11.51 4.18 5.20
N LYS A 76 -10.96 4.81 4.16
CA LYS A 76 -10.29 4.15 3.04
C LYS A 76 -8.93 3.59 3.45
N VAL A 77 -8.13 4.39 4.15
CA VAL A 77 -6.79 3.98 4.62
C VAL A 77 -6.88 2.80 5.59
N MET A 78 -7.85 2.79 6.50
CA MET A 78 -8.08 1.69 7.46
C MET A 78 -8.44 0.36 6.78
N GLN A 79 -8.92 0.40 5.54
CA GLN A 79 -9.21 -0.79 4.72
C GLN A 79 -8.03 -1.23 3.84
N GLY A 80 -6.91 -0.48 3.84
CA GLY A 80 -5.76 -0.74 2.99
C GLY A 80 -5.85 -0.13 1.59
N ILE A 81 -6.83 0.74 1.34
CA ILE A 81 -6.95 1.46 0.07
C ILE A 81 -5.88 2.55 0.00
N THR A 82 -5.16 2.59 -1.13
CA THR A 82 -4.10 3.58 -1.40
C THR A 82 -4.40 4.48 -2.60
N THR A 83 -5.33 4.05 -3.46
CA THR A 83 -5.74 4.76 -4.66
C THR A 83 -7.24 4.58 -4.86
N GLU A 84 -7.92 5.64 -5.28
CA GLU A 84 -9.34 5.64 -5.59
C GLU A 84 -9.59 6.21 -6.98
N VAL A 85 -10.56 5.65 -7.69
CA VAL A 85 -11.14 6.25 -8.90
C VAL A 85 -12.50 6.84 -8.52
N VAL A 86 -12.65 8.16 -8.73
CA VAL A 86 -13.82 8.96 -8.32
C VAL A 86 -14.59 9.50 -9.53
N GLY A 87 -15.67 10.25 -9.31
CA GLY A 87 -16.52 10.77 -10.40
C GLY A 87 -17.44 9.70 -10.99
N MET A 88 -17.82 8.72 -10.17
CA MET A 88 -18.60 7.57 -10.59
C MET A 88 -20.08 7.91 -10.79
N CYS A 89 -20.81 7.00 -11.43
CA CYS A 89 -22.27 7.05 -11.56
C CYS A 89 -22.82 8.30 -12.29
N GLY A 90 -21.99 9.01 -13.06
CA GLY A 90 -22.39 10.26 -13.72
C GLY A 90 -22.42 11.49 -12.81
N PHE A 91 -21.82 11.38 -11.62
CA PHE A 91 -21.73 12.46 -10.63
C PHE A 91 -20.26 12.79 -10.35
N SER A 92 -19.85 14.02 -10.63
CA SER A 92 -18.58 14.60 -10.18
C SER A 92 -18.82 16.04 -9.70
N PRO A 93 -18.03 16.55 -8.73
CA PRO A 93 -18.15 17.92 -8.23
C PRO A 93 -17.66 18.99 -9.23
N ALA A 94 -17.06 18.59 -10.36
CA ALA A 94 -16.78 19.38 -11.56
C ALA A 94 -16.50 18.44 -12.76
#